data_AF-A0A7X7QC44-F1
#
_entry.id   AF-A0A7X7QC44-F1
#
_cell.length_a   1.000
_cell.length_b   1.000
_cell.length_c   1.000
_cell.angle_alpha   90.00
_cell.angle_beta   90.00
_cell.angle_gamma   90.00
#
_symmetry.space_group_name_H-M   'P 1'
#
loop_
_entity.id
_entity.type
_entity.pdbx_description
1 polymer ?
#
loop_
_entity_poly.entity_id
_entity_poly.type
_entity_poly.pdbx_seq_one_letter_code
_entity_poly.pdbx_strand_id
1 'polypeptide(L)'
;MAAPGLHSDGGSYMGNIRESPASGGTGLNGNDPAGKTTATQLERTARRLGITLRRLLARDKETRSELDLVAAEILVRIERLDEWRTLHHLLYEVLVAFAPFSTSLGLVSPGSFSPAQRQALLLNWRVCQDRMDALANFADGIRWIGRPLRQDRHELRGAPWAAEVIALRLLVEDGLKDDSADPAYVRELADEFRDACQRHMKFADQQLQDAIDEVEYLLTCLLGHRQGLLSDLAAAP
;
A
#
# COMPACT_ATOMS: atom_id res chain seq x y z
N MET A 1 24.30 -64.47 19.19
CA MET A 1 23.55 -65.30 18.23
C MET A 1 22.91 -64.37 17.19
N ALA A 2 23.03 -64.73 15.91
CA ALA A 2 22.29 -64.25 14.72
C ALA A 2 21.86 -62.75 14.57
N ALA A 3 22.40 -62.10 13.54
CA ALA A 3 21.73 -61.16 12.63
C ALA A 3 21.36 -61.91 11.31
N PRO A 4 20.74 -61.37 10.22
CA PRO A 4 20.38 -59.97 9.85
C PRO A 4 18.84 -59.79 9.70
N GLY A 5 18.21 -58.89 8.89
CA GLY A 5 18.69 -58.02 7.80
C GLY A 5 17.69 -56.97 7.28
N LEU A 6 17.42 -56.92 5.96
CA LEU A 6 16.75 -55.82 5.22
C LEU A 6 15.70 -56.31 4.20
N HIS A 7 14.99 -55.33 3.58
CA HIS A 7 14.01 -55.38 2.47
C HIS A 7 12.56 -55.76 2.82
N SER A 8 11.53 -55.44 2.03
CA SER A 8 11.18 -54.44 0.99
C SER A 8 10.01 -55.05 0.21
N ASP A 9 9.08 -54.23 -0.27
CA ASP A 9 8.04 -54.55 -1.27
C ASP A 9 6.94 -55.58 -0.96
N GLY A 10 5.81 -55.41 -1.65
CA GLY A 10 4.68 -56.37 -1.62
C GLY A 10 3.27 -55.78 -1.86
N GLY A 11 3.14 -54.46 -2.08
CA GLY A 11 1.84 -53.79 -2.22
C GLY A 11 1.37 -53.56 -3.66
N SER A 12 1.16 -54.63 -4.44
CA SER A 12 0.65 -54.50 -5.82
C SER A 12 -0.86 -54.23 -5.84
N TYR A 13 -1.26 -53.04 -6.30
CA TYR A 13 -2.61 -52.79 -6.79
C TYR A 13 -2.56 -51.94 -8.06
N MET A 14 -2.71 -52.60 -9.21
CA MET A 14 -2.92 -51.95 -10.51
C MET A 14 -4.28 -51.26 -10.51
N GLY A 15 -4.28 -49.94 -10.64
CA GLY A 15 -5.49 -49.10 -10.58
C GLY A 15 -5.43 -47.92 -11.55
N ASN A 16 -5.66 -48.21 -12.84
CA ASN A 16 -6.05 -47.29 -13.92
C ASN A 16 -5.71 -45.79 -13.73
N ILE A 17 -4.54 -45.38 -14.22
CA ILE A 17 -4.23 -43.97 -14.44
C ILE A 17 -5.17 -43.44 -15.54
N ARG A 18 -6.23 -42.73 -15.13
CA ARG A 18 -6.94 -41.82 -16.01
C ARG A 18 -6.12 -40.55 -16.14
N GLU A 19 -5.66 -40.27 -17.34
CA GLU A 19 -5.08 -38.97 -17.68
C GLU A 19 -6.11 -37.87 -17.39
N SER A 20 -5.78 -36.98 -16.46
CA SER A 20 -6.47 -35.71 -16.24
C SER A 20 -5.50 -34.59 -16.60
N PRO A 21 -5.89 -33.62 -17.45
CA PRO A 21 -4.96 -32.67 -18.03
C PRO A 21 -4.45 -31.66 -17.02
N ALA A 22 -3.29 -31.07 -17.35
CA ALA A 22 -2.62 -30.06 -16.54
C ALA A 22 -3.55 -28.93 -16.07
N SER A 23 -3.60 -28.71 -14.76
CA SER A 23 -4.15 -27.47 -14.19
C SER A 23 -3.16 -26.34 -14.48
N GLY A 24 -3.36 -25.68 -15.62
CA GLY A 24 -2.49 -24.61 -16.09
C GLY A 24 -2.59 -23.38 -15.20
N GLY A 25 -1.50 -23.04 -14.52
CA GLY A 25 -1.32 -21.71 -13.95
C GLY A 25 -1.13 -20.70 -15.09
N THR A 26 -2.18 -19.96 -15.44
CA THR A 26 -2.10 -18.84 -16.38
C THR A 26 -2.61 -17.54 -15.76
N GLY A 27 -1.66 -16.65 -15.46
CA GLY A 27 -1.79 -15.20 -15.58
C GLY A 27 -2.99 -14.51 -14.94
N LEU A 28 -2.73 -13.81 -13.83
CA LEU A 28 -3.48 -12.61 -13.44
C LEU A 28 -3.32 -11.53 -14.53
N ASN A 29 -4.11 -11.63 -15.59
CA ASN A 29 -4.16 -10.63 -16.65
C ASN A 29 -5.46 -9.84 -16.51
N GLY A 30 -5.41 -8.77 -15.72
CA GLY A 30 -6.55 -7.94 -15.29
C GLY A 30 -7.17 -7.12 -16.44
N ASN A 31 -7.80 -7.81 -17.39
CA ASN A 31 -8.35 -7.23 -18.60
C ASN A 31 -9.82 -7.65 -18.80
N ASP A 32 -10.65 -7.45 -17.78
CA ASP A 32 -12.10 -7.63 -17.89
C ASP A 32 -12.71 -6.58 -18.85
N PRO A 33 -13.26 -6.99 -20.00
CA PRO A 33 -13.89 -6.06 -20.94
C PRO A 33 -15.25 -5.55 -20.43
N ALA A 34 -15.93 -6.27 -19.51
CA ALA A 34 -17.21 -5.85 -18.97
C ALA A 34 -17.05 -4.64 -18.03
N GLY A 35 -16.13 -4.72 -17.06
CA GLY A 35 -15.76 -3.60 -16.18
C GLY A 35 -15.27 -2.35 -16.93
N LYS A 36 -14.51 -2.53 -18.03
CA LYS A 36 -14.10 -1.40 -18.89
C LYS A 36 -15.27 -0.77 -19.65
N THR A 37 -16.23 -1.57 -20.08
CA THR A 37 -17.42 -1.08 -20.81
C THR A 37 -18.39 -0.34 -19.89
N THR A 38 -18.58 -0.80 -18.65
CA THR A 38 -19.41 -0.11 -17.66
C THR A 38 -18.79 1.21 -17.19
N ALA A 39 -17.49 1.24 -16.88
CA ALA A 39 -16.78 2.46 -16.52
C ALA A 39 -16.88 3.55 -17.61
N THR A 40 -16.59 3.21 -18.87
CA THR A 40 -16.65 4.17 -19.99
C THR A 40 -18.07 4.64 -20.31
N GLN A 41 -19.12 3.86 -19.98
CA GLN A 41 -20.51 4.29 -20.09
C GLN A 41 -20.90 5.24 -18.93
N LEU A 42 -20.43 4.97 -17.72
CA LEU A 42 -20.63 5.82 -16.55
C LEU A 42 -19.96 7.20 -16.74
N GLU A 43 -18.70 7.23 -17.19
CA GLU A 43 -17.99 8.47 -17.55
C GLU A 43 -18.76 9.32 -18.58
N ARG A 44 -19.25 8.70 -19.66
CA ARG A 44 -20.05 9.40 -20.70
C ARG A 44 -21.38 9.91 -20.17
N THR A 45 -21.89 9.33 -19.08
CA THR A 45 -23.12 9.78 -18.41
C THR A 45 -22.81 10.95 -17.47
N ALA A 46 -21.78 10.82 -16.62
CA ALA A 46 -21.29 11.88 -15.74
C ALA A 46 -20.88 13.15 -16.50
N ARG A 47 -20.14 13.02 -17.61
CA ARG A 47 -19.77 14.16 -18.49
C ARG A 47 -20.99 14.88 -19.05
N ARG A 48 -22.05 14.15 -19.45
CA ARG A 48 -23.30 14.73 -19.95
C ARG A 48 -24.08 15.42 -18.84
N LEU A 49 -24.21 14.79 -17.66
CA LEU A 49 -24.85 15.39 -16.49
C LEU A 49 -24.15 16.70 -16.07
N GLY A 50 -22.82 16.71 -16.01
CA GLY A 50 -22.04 17.91 -15.70
C GLY A 50 -22.15 19.02 -16.74
N ILE A 51 -22.41 18.72 -18.03
CA ILE A 51 -22.74 19.74 -19.04
C ILE A 51 -24.15 20.31 -18.78
N THR A 52 -25.14 19.45 -18.48
CA THR A 52 -26.51 19.88 -18.18
C THR A 52 -26.57 20.74 -16.91
N LEU A 53 -25.95 20.30 -15.82
CA LEU A 53 -25.87 21.07 -14.56
C LEU A 53 -25.27 22.46 -14.78
N ARG A 54 -24.12 22.56 -15.48
CA ARG A 54 -23.51 23.86 -15.81
C ARG A 54 -24.39 24.78 -16.66
N ARG A 55 -25.26 24.23 -17.52
CA ARG A 55 -26.24 25.03 -18.29
C ARG A 55 -27.40 25.53 -17.43
N LEU A 56 -27.89 24.71 -16.51
CA LEU A 56 -28.96 25.08 -15.57
C LEU A 56 -28.46 26.17 -14.58
N LEU A 57 -27.30 25.93 -13.98
CA LEU A 57 -26.64 26.83 -13.03
C LEU A 57 -26.01 28.09 -13.67
N ALA A 58 -26.06 28.23 -15.00
CA ALA A 58 -25.55 29.43 -15.67
C ALA A 58 -26.34 30.71 -15.33
N ARG A 59 -27.58 30.55 -14.83
CA ARG A 59 -28.49 31.67 -14.47
C ARG A 59 -28.57 31.91 -12.96
N ASP A 60 -28.14 30.95 -12.15
CA ASP A 60 -28.16 31.00 -10.70
C ASP A 60 -26.73 31.04 -10.17
N LYS A 61 -26.27 32.24 -9.81
CA LYS A 61 -24.89 32.47 -9.36
C LYS A 61 -24.64 31.96 -7.94
N GLU A 62 -25.68 31.90 -7.11
CA GLU A 62 -25.57 31.55 -5.69
C GLU A 62 -25.42 30.04 -5.55
N THR A 63 -26.39 29.27 -6.05
CA THR A 63 -26.33 27.80 -6.11
C THR A 63 -25.08 27.31 -6.87
N ARG A 64 -24.64 28.05 -7.91
CA ARG A 64 -23.38 27.75 -8.58
C ARG A 64 -22.17 27.93 -7.67
N SER A 65 -22.09 29.04 -6.93
CA SER A 65 -20.95 29.31 -6.03
C SER A 65 -20.88 28.30 -4.89
N GLU A 66 -22.03 27.86 -4.38
CA GLU A 66 -22.12 26.78 -3.38
C GLU A 66 -21.64 25.44 -3.96
N LEU A 67 -22.10 25.08 -5.17
CA LEU A 67 -21.65 23.84 -5.82
C LEU A 67 -20.16 23.88 -6.18
N ASP A 68 -19.64 25.00 -6.66
CA ASP A 68 -18.22 25.19 -6.96
C ASP A 68 -17.37 25.04 -5.66
N LEU A 69 -17.88 25.48 -4.49
CA LEU A 69 -17.25 25.28 -3.18
C LEU A 69 -17.24 23.81 -2.75
N VAL A 70 -18.39 23.11 -2.79
CA VAL A 70 -18.43 21.69 -2.39
C VAL A 70 -17.62 20.82 -3.38
N ALA A 71 -17.62 21.15 -4.66
CA ALA A 71 -16.79 20.45 -5.66
C ALA A 71 -15.29 20.60 -5.38
N ALA A 72 -14.82 21.79 -5.00
CA ALA A 72 -13.43 22.00 -4.59
C ALA A 72 -13.08 21.17 -3.33
N GLU A 73 -13.97 21.16 -2.35
CA GLU A 73 -13.81 20.46 -1.08
C GLU A 73 -13.81 18.92 -1.24
N ILE A 74 -14.55 18.39 -2.21
CA ILE A 74 -14.48 16.98 -2.63
C ILE A 74 -13.16 16.67 -3.36
N LEU A 75 -12.69 17.57 -4.24
CA LEU A 75 -11.42 17.36 -4.96
C LEU A 75 -10.23 17.29 -3.98
N VAL A 76 -10.19 18.16 -2.97
CA VAL A 76 -9.16 18.12 -1.91
C VAL A 76 -9.16 16.77 -1.16
N ARG A 77 -10.33 16.19 -0.87
CA ARG A 77 -10.42 14.86 -0.26
C ARG A 77 -9.95 13.74 -1.20
N ILE A 78 -10.25 13.84 -2.49
CA ILE A 78 -9.76 12.87 -3.48
C ILE A 78 -8.23 12.93 -3.60
N GLU A 79 -7.62 14.12 -3.57
CA GLU A 79 -6.15 14.24 -3.54
C GLU A 79 -5.55 13.68 -2.23
N ARG A 80 -6.19 13.91 -1.07
CA ARG A 80 -5.78 13.34 0.21
C ARG A 80 -5.89 11.80 0.24
N LEU A 81 -6.95 11.24 -0.37
CA LEU A 81 -7.12 9.80 -0.56
C LEU A 81 -6.00 9.20 -1.43
N ASP A 82 -5.62 9.89 -2.51
CA ASP A 82 -4.53 9.44 -3.39
C ASP A 82 -3.18 9.43 -2.67
N GLU A 83 -2.88 10.45 -1.85
CA GLU A 83 -1.68 10.48 -1.01
C GLU A 83 -1.67 9.32 0.01
N TRP A 84 -2.76 9.07 0.75
CA TRP A 84 -2.80 7.95 1.70
C TRP A 84 -2.67 6.58 1.00
N ARG A 85 -3.30 6.42 -0.17
CA ARG A 85 -3.19 5.20 -1.00
C ARG A 85 -1.76 4.97 -1.47
N THR A 86 -1.11 6.04 -1.90
CA THR A 86 0.29 6.01 -2.35
C THR A 86 1.23 5.69 -1.19
N LEU A 87 0.99 6.25 0.01
CA LEU A 87 1.74 5.90 1.22
C LEU A 87 1.62 4.42 1.57
N HIS A 88 0.39 3.88 1.65
CA HIS A 88 0.17 2.45 1.91
C HIS A 88 0.96 1.59 0.92
N HIS A 89 0.81 1.89 -0.38
CA HIS A 89 1.46 1.11 -1.44
C HIS A 89 2.98 1.13 -1.34
N LEU A 90 3.59 2.31 -1.10
CA LEU A 90 5.04 2.44 -0.96
C LEU A 90 5.56 1.75 0.31
N LEU A 91 4.85 1.82 1.44
CA LEU A 91 5.21 1.08 2.66
C LEU A 91 5.12 -0.43 2.45
N TYR A 92 4.12 -0.91 1.71
CA TYR A 92 4.02 -2.32 1.31
C TYR A 92 5.19 -2.74 0.41
N GLU A 93 5.54 -1.96 -0.61
CA GLU A 93 6.69 -2.25 -1.47
C GLU A 93 8.03 -2.28 -0.70
N VAL A 94 8.21 -1.36 0.26
CA VAL A 94 9.36 -1.35 1.18
C VAL A 94 9.40 -2.65 2.00
N LEU A 95 8.28 -3.06 2.62
CA LEU A 95 8.21 -4.30 3.41
C LEU A 95 8.52 -5.55 2.57
N VAL A 96 8.03 -5.62 1.33
CA VAL A 96 8.33 -6.71 0.38
C VAL A 96 9.81 -6.73 0.00
N ALA A 97 10.40 -5.58 -0.32
CA ALA A 97 11.82 -5.46 -0.66
C ALA A 97 12.76 -5.70 0.54
N PHE A 98 12.27 -5.44 1.76
CA PHE A 98 13.00 -5.65 3.01
C PHE A 98 13.05 -7.12 3.46
N ALA A 99 12.06 -7.94 3.11
CA ALA A 99 11.93 -9.32 3.59
C ALA A 99 13.16 -10.22 3.34
N PRO A 100 13.85 -10.18 2.17
CA PRO A 100 15.07 -10.97 1.93
C PRO A 100 16.24 -10.53 2.83
N PHE A 101 16.37 -9.23 3.11
CA PHE A 101 17.36 -8.69 4.03
C PHE A 101 17.09 -9.17 5.46
N SER A 102 15.85 -8.98 5.95
CA SER A 102 15.45 -9.40 7.30
C SER A 102 15.65 -10.91 7.52
N THR A 103 15.26 -11.73 6.54
CA THR A 103 15.48 -13.18 6.56
C THR A 103 16.97 -13.52 6.66
N SER A 104 17.82 -12.85 5.86
CA SER A 104 19.27 -13.07 5.88
C SER A 104 19.92 -12.64 7.20
N LEU A 105 19.46 -11.54 7.78
CA LEU A 105 19.93 -11.03 9.07
C LEU A 105 19.52 -11.93 10.25
N GLY A 106 18.35 -12.58 10.16
CA GLY A 106 17.91 -13.60 11.11
C GLY A 106 18.80 -14.85 11.16
N LEU A 107 19.54 -15.15 10.07
CA LEU A 107 20.46 -16.29 9.98
C LEU A 107 21.89 -15.98 10.51
N VAL A 108 22.17 -14.72 10.90
CA VAL A 108 23.49 -14.33 11.40
C VAL A 108 23.64 -14.67 12.88
N SER A 109 24.65 -15.48 13.23
CA SER A 109 25.01 -15.78 14.61
C SER A 109 25.40 -14.51 15.39
N PRO A 110 25.17 -14.46 16.73
CA PRO A 110 25.67 -13.38 17.57
C PRO A 110 27.20 -13.24 17.50
N GLY A 111 27.71 -12.01 17.68
CA GLY A 111 29.16 -11.73 17.64
C GLY A 111 29.48 -10.54 16.74
N SER A 112 30.19 -10.78 15.65
CA SER A 112 30.50 -9.77 14.63
C SER A 112 30.19 -10.30 13.23
N PHE A 113 29.81 -9.41 12.31
CA PHE A 113 29.62 -9.79 10.91
C PHE A 113 30.95 -10.20 10.29
N SER A 114 31.02 -11.39 9.67
CA SER A 114 32.11 -11.66 8.73
C SER A 114 31.97 -10.75 7.49
N PRO A 115 33.08 -10.40 6.80
CA PRO A 115 33.02 -9.53 5.62
C PRO A 115 32.08 -10.05 4.52
N ALA A 116 32.01 -11.38 4.33
CA ALA A 116 31.11 -12.01 3.37
C ALA A 116 29.62 -11.86 3.76
N GLN A 117 29.28 -12.01 5.05
CA GLN A 117 27.91 -11.77 5.55
C GLN A 117 27.52 -10.30 5.40
N ARG A 118 28.40 -9.37 5.81
CA ARG A 118 28.15 -7.92 5.66
C ARG A 118 27.91 -7.55 4.20
N GLN A 119 28.74 -8.05 3.28
CA GLN A 119 28.57 -7.82 1.84
C GLN A 119 27.26 -8.40 1.28
N ALA A 120 26.84 -9.59 1.72
CA ALA A 120 25.57 -10.19 1.31
C ALA A 120 24.36 -9.38 1.84
N LEU A 121 24.42 -8.93 3.09
CA LEU A 121 23.39 -8.07 3.69
C LEU A 121 23.29 -6.73 2.98
N LEU A 122 24.42 -6.08 2.66
CA LEU A 122 24.44 -4.83 1.89
C LEU A 122 23.83 -5.00 0.48
N LEU A 123 24.04 -6.15 -0.18
CA LEU A 123 23.41 -6.43 -1.48
C LEU A 123 21.90 -6.59 -1.36
N ASN A 124 21.41 -7.30 -0.35
CA ASN A 124 19.98 -7.44 -0.09
C ASN A 124 19.33 -6.11 0.32
N TRP A 125 20.04 -5.29 1.11
CA TRP A 125 19.58 -3.98 1.54
C TRP A 125 19.39 -3.00 0.38
N ARG A 126 20.25 -3.02 -0.65
CA ARG A 126 20.12 -2.14 -1.83
C ARG A 126 18.76 -2.20 -2.51
N VAL A 127 18.14 -3.39 -2.59
CA VAL A 127 16.80 -3.56 -3.17
C VAL A 127 15.73 -2.84 -2.34
N CYS A 128 15.92 -2.77 -1.02
CA CYS A 128 15.09 -1.96 -0.12
C CYS A 128 15.38 -0.46 -0.25
N GLN A 129 16.65 -0.07 -0.49
CA GLN A 129 17.04 1.34 -0.65
C GLN A 129 16.31 2.02 -1.82
N ASP A 130 16.17 1.36 -2.98
CA ASP A 130 15.44 1.90 -4.13
C ASP A 130 13.97 2.26 -3.77
N ARG A 131 13.32 1.43 -2.95
CA ARG A 131 11.93 1.66 -2.46
C ARG A 131 11.88 2.72 -1.37
N MET A 132 12.88 2.79 -0.52
CA MET A 132 13.02 3.84 0.49
C MET A 132 13.31 5.21 -0.13
N ASP A 133 14.01 5.28 -1.26
CA ASP A 133 14.22 6.52 -2.01
C ASP A 133 12.92 6.97 -2.70
N ALA A 134 12.13 6.03 -3.25
CA ALA A 134 10.78 6.35 -3.74
C ALA A 134 9.86 6.87 -2.62
N LEU A 135 9.88 6.24 -1.43
CA LEU A 135 9.14 6.70 -0.25
C LEU A 135 9.60 8.09 0.22
N ALA A 136 10.91 8.36 0.22
CA ALA A 136 11.47 9.67 0.60
C ALA A 136 11.06 10.78 -0.40
N ASN A 137 11.14 10.50 -1.71
CA ASN A 137 10.71 11.42 -2.76
C ASN A 137 9.21 11.72 -2.68
N PHE A 138 8.38 10.70 -2.40
CA PHE A 138 6.96 10.91 -2.12
C PHE A 138 6.76 11.78 -0.86
N ALA A 139 7.47 11.48 0.23
CA ALA A 139 7.38 12.23 1.48
C ALA A 139 7.83 13.70 1.35
N ASP A 140 8.73 14.04 0.42
CA ASP A 140 9.08 15.43 0.08
C ASP A 140 7.95 16.15 -0.70
N GLY A 141 7.15 15.40 -1.46
CA GLY A 141 6.11 15.90 -2.34
C GLY A 141 4.70 16.05 -1.73
N ILE A 142 4.42 15.43 -0.57
CA ILE A 142 3.08 15.44 0.05
C ILE A 142 2.56 16.85 0.37
N ARG A 143 1.24 17.01 0.31
CA ARG A 143 0.53 18.26 0.57
C ARG A 143 -0.58 18.11 1.61
N TRP A 144 -1.17 16.92 1.70
CA TRP A 144 -2.43 16.68 2.42
C TRP A 144 -2.31 15.72 3.61
N ILE A 145 -1.30 14.83 3.61
CA ILE A 145 -1.12 13.81 4.65
C ILE A 145 -0.03 14.13 5.70
N GLY A 146 0.42 15.39 5.75
CA GLY A 146 1.38 15.85 6.75
C GLY A 146 2.21 17.04 6.27
N ARG A 147 3.40 17.21 6.85
CA ARG A 147 4.39 18.18 6.38
C ARG A 147 5.41 17.48 5.47
N PRO A 148 5.82 18.08 4.34
CA PRO A 148 6.92 17.58 3.52
C PRO A 148 8.15 17.19 4.34
N LEU A 149 8.77 16.07 3.96
CA LEU A 149 10.04 15.62 4.50
C LEU A 149 11.14 16.61 4.12
N ARG A 150 11.91 17.06 5.11
CA ARG A 150 13.07 17.93 4.96
C ARG A 150 14.19 17.36 5.83
N GLN A 151 15.35 17.15 5.22
CA GLN A 151 16.56 16.70 5.91
C GLN A 151 17.57 17.84 5.89
N ASP A 152 17.79 18.45 7.05
CA ASP A 152 18.92 19.34 7.30
C ASP A 152 20.07 18.53 7.92
N ARG A 153 21.27 19.11 7.98
CA ARG A 153 22.53 18.39 8.36
C ARG A 153 22.49 17.59 9.67
N HIS A 154 21.58 17.90 10.60
CA HIS A 154 21.44 17.23 11.88
C HIS A 154 19.98 16.94 12.28
N GLU A 155 18.99 17.30 11.44
CA GLU A 155 17.57 17.18 11.79
C GLU A 155 16.75 16.68 10.62
N LEU A 156 15.89 15.72 10.91
CA LEU A 156 14.89 15.18 10.00
C LEU A 156 13.52 15.71 10.43
N ARG A 157 12.87 16.49 9.57
CA ARG A 157 11.58 17.15 9.83
C ARG A 157 10.57 16.71 8.79
N GLY A 158 9.29 16.61 9.16
CA GLY A 158 8.23 16.23 8.23
C GLY A 158 7.02 15.64 8.95
N ALA A 159 6.23 14.84 8.23
CA ALA A 159 5.21 13.99 8.82
C ALA A 159 5.86 12.95 9.78
N PRO A 160 5.23 12.61 10.93
CA PRO A 160 5.83 11.68 11.90
C PRO A 160 6.20 10.32 11.31
N TRP A 161 5.34 9.76 10.43
CA TRP A 161 5.59 8.50 9.74
C TRP A 161 6.86 8.56 8.87
N ALA A 162 7.09 9.68 8.18
CA ALA A 162 8.22 9.85 7.28
C ALA A 162 9.52 10.02 8.08
N ALA A 163 9.48 10.82 9.14
CA ALA A 163 10.63 11.03 10.01
C ALA A 163 11.07 9.73 10.71
N GLU A 164 10.14 8.97 11.28
CA GLU A 164 10.44 7.71 11.97
C GLU A 164 11.04 6.66 11.02
N VAL A 165 10.38 6.40 9.89
CA VAL A 165 10.79 5.35 8.94
C VAL A 165 12.12 5.68 8.26
N ILE A 166 12.38 6.95 7.92
CA ILE A 166 13.66 7.38 7.33
C ILE A 166 14.78 7.41 8.37
N ALA A 167 14.52 7.80 9.62
CA ALA A 167 15.52 7.73 10.70
C ALA A 167 15.94 6.27 10.97
N LEU A 168 14.98 5.35 11.06
CA LEU A 168 15.26 3.92 11.24
C LEU A 168 16.06 3.33 10.07
N ARG A 169 15.76 3.72 8.82
CA ARG A 169 16.63 3.40 7.66
C ARG A 169 18.07 3.86 7.88
N LEU A 170 18.27 5.10 8.32
CA LEU A 170 19.62 5.66 8.50
C LEU A 170 20.40 4.91 9.60
N LEU A 171 19.73 4.51 10.68
CA LEU A 171 20.33 3.71 11.76
C LEU A 171 20.70 2.29 11.29
N VAL A 172 19.81 1.60 10.55
CA VAL A 172 20.13 0.30 9.94
C VAL A 172 21.31 0.42 8.97
N GLU A 173 21.33 1.47 8.14
CA GLU A 173 22.42 1.74 7.22
C GLU A 173 23.76 2.00 7.93
N ASP A 174 23.75 2.70 9.06
CA ASP A 174 24.96 3.01 9.83
C ASP A 174 25.53 1.74 10.48
N GLY A 175 24.68 0.94 11.16
CA GLY A 175 25.10 -0.35 11.73
C GLY A 175 25.59 -1.36 10.68
N LEU A 176 25.08 -1.31 9.46
CA LEU A 176 25.61 -2.12 8.34
C LEU A 176 26.96 -1.63 7.80
N LYS A 177 27.33 -0.36 8.03
CA LYS A 177 28.60 0.26 7.61
C LYS A 177 29.67 0.23 8.70
N ASP A 178 29.29 0.26 9.97
CA ASP A 178 30.21 0.14 11.10
C ASP A 178 30.74 -1.29 11.23
N ASP A 179 32.04 -1.47 10.97
CA ASP A 179 32.76 -2.75 11.07
C ASP A 179 32.69 -3.38 12.47
N SER A 180 32.48 -2.56 13.52
CA SER A 180 32.38 -3.00 14.92
C SER A 180 30.95 -3.31 15.41
N ALA A 181 29.93 -3.05 14.59
CA ALA A 181 28.53 -3.24 14.99
C ALA A 181 28.17 -4.70 15.31
N ASP A 182 27.44 -4.89 16.42
CA ASP A 182 26.86 -6.18 16.82
C ASP A 182 25.66 -6.53 15.90
N PRO A 183 25.64 -7.73 15.28
CA PRO A 183 24.48 -8.22 14.55
C PRO A 183 23.17 -8.25 15.35
N ALA A 184 23.21 -8.34 16.68
CA ALA A 184 22.02 -8.23 17.52
C ALA A 184 21.42 -6.82 17.46
N TYR A 185 22.24 -5.77 17.61
CA TYR A 185 21.79 -4.39 17.52
C TYR A 185 21.22 -4.04 16.14
N VAL A 186 21.89 -4.48 15.07
CA VAL A 186 21.38 -4.28 13.70
C VAL A 186 20.05 -5.03 13.47
N ARG A 187 19.85 -6.18 14.14
CA ARG A 187 18.58 -6.93 14.11
C ARG A 187 17.46 -6.20 14.84
N GLU A 188 17.73 -5.65 16.03
CA GLU A 188 16.76 -4.83 16.77
C GLU A 188 16.29 -3.63 15.94
N LEU A 189 17.22 -2.87 15.34
CA LEU A 189 16.89 -1.76 14.43
C LEU A 189 16.09 -2.22 13.19
N ALA A 190 16.41 -3.38 12.65
CA ALA A 190 15.70 -3.97 11.51
C ALA A 190 14.28 -4.42 11.88
N ASP A 191 14.07 -4.94 13.09
CA ASP A 191 12.78 -5.29 13.64
C ASP A 191 11.93 -4.04 13.92
N GLU A 192 12.50 -3.00 14.55
CA GLU A 192 11.84 -1.70 14.76
C GLU A 192 11.44 -1.04 13.44
N PHE A 193 12.32 -1.05 12.43
CA PHE A 193 12.03 -0.54 11.08
C PHE A 193 10.83 -1.22 10.44
N ARG A 194 10.78 -2.57 10.49
CA ARG A 194 9.65 -3.34 9.95
C ARG A 194 8.36 -2.99 10.68
N ASP A 195 8.40 -2.92 12.00
CA ASP A 195 7.24 -2.72 12.84
C ASP A 195 6.71 -1.29 12.73
N ALA A 196 7.59 -0.29 12.52
CA ALA A 196 7.22 1.07 12.13
C ALA A 196 6.52 1.11 10.77
N CYS A 197 7.08 0.48 9.74
CA CYS A 197 6.45 0.40 8.41
C CYS A 197 5.06 -0.25 8.47
N GLN A 198 4.90 -1.37 9.19
CA GLN A 198 3.60 -2.03 9.36
C GLN A 198 2.58 -1.16 10.13
N ARG A 199 3.04 -0.46 11.18
CA ARG A 199 2.21 0.45 12.00
C ARG A 199 1.71 1.64 11.18
N HIS A 200 2.58 2.26 10.37
CA HIS A 200 2.21 3.36 9.49
C HIS A 200 1.35 2.93 8.29
N MET A 201 1.52 1.70 7.79
CA MET A 201 0.64 1.13 6.76
C MET A 201 -0.80 0.94 7.29
N LYS A 202 -0.96 0.37 8.49
CA LYS A 202 -2.26 0.26 9.17
C LYS A 202 -2.89 1.62 9.48
N PHE A 203 -2.07 2.62 9.83
CA PHE A 203 -2.54 3.99 10.01
C PHE A 203 -3.04 4.60 8.70
N ALA A 204 -2.32 4.39 7.59
CA ALA A 204 -2.77 4.82 6.27
C ALA A 204 -4.08 4.13 5.85
N ASP A 205 -4.29 2.84 6.19
CA ASP A 205 -5.55 2.13 5.96
C ASP A 205 -6.73 2.76 6.71
N GLN A 206 -6.56 3.09 7.99
CA GLN A 206 -7.60 3.78 8.76
C GLN A 206 -7.90 5.16 8.14
N GLN A 207 -6.86 5.92 7.78
CA GLN A 207 -7.05 7.24 7.20
C GLN A 207 -7.65 7.22 5.79
N LEU A 208 -7.46 6.12 5.03
CA LEU A 208 -8.18 5.86 3.79
C LEU A 208 -9.66 5.64 4.04
N GLN A 209 -10.03 4.79 5.02
CA GLN A 209 -11.42 4.53 5.33
C GLN A 209 -12.14 5.81 5.80
N ASP A 210 -11.55 6.55 6.75
CA ASP A 210 -12.11 7.82 7.25
C ASP A 210 -12.37 8.81 6.09
N ALA A 211 -11.43 8.93 5.15
CA ALA A 211 -11.55 9.85 4.03
C ALA A 211 -12.49 9.35 2.92
N ILE A 212 -12.72 8.04 2.79
CA ILE A 212 -13.79 7.47 1.95
C ILE A 212 -15.14 7.84 2.56
N ASP A 213 -15.33 7.59 3.87
CA ASP A 213 -16.57 7.88 4.59
C ASP A 213 -16.93 9.38 4.49
N GLU A 214 -15.95 10.28 4.62
CA GLU A 214 -16.13 11.73 4.39
C GLU A 214 -16.63 12.06 2.96
N VAL A 215 -16.06 11.43 1.93
CA VAL A 215 -16.46 11.66 0.53
C VAL A 215 -17.85 11.08 0.24
N GLU A 216 -18.14 9.88 0.74
CA GLU A 216 -19.46 9.25 0.59
C GLU A 216 -20.56 10.06 1.30
N TYR A 217 -20.26 10.62 2.46
CA TYR A 217 -21.16 11.54 3.17
C TYR A 217 -21.45 12.80 2.34
N LEU A 218 -20.41 13.49 1.85
CA LEU A 218 -20.58 14.71 1.02
C LEU A 218 -21.35 14.42 -0.28
N LEU A 219 -21.07 13.30 -0.94
CA LEU A 219 -21.82 12.87 -2.12
C LEU A 219 -23.28 12.53 -1.80
N THR A 220 -23.56 11.92 -0.64
CA THR A 220 -24.91 11.62 -0.17
C THR A 220 -25.71 12.89 0.14
N CYS A 221 -25.07 13.91 0.72
CA CYS A 221 -25.67 15.22 0.92
C CYS A 221 -25.97 15.93 -0.41
N LEU A 222 -25.03 15.93 -1.36
CA LEU A 222 -25.20 16.58 -2.67
C LEU A 222 -26.26 15.91 -3.56
N LEU A 223 -26.34 14.59 -3.56
CA LEU A 223 -27.27 13.83 -4.41
C LEU A 223 -28.67 13.70 -3.81
N GLY A 224 -28.87 14.20 -2.58
CA GLY A 224 -30.07 14.02 -1.79
C GLY A 224 -30.22 12.59 -1.26
N HIS A 225 -30.97 12.42 -0.16
CA HIS A 225 -31.26 11.10 0.40
C HIS A 225 -31.96 10.20 -0.62
N ARG A 226 -31.18 9.31 -1.23
CA ARG A 226 -31.61 8.33 -2.23
C ARG A 226 -32.68 7.34 -1.71
N GLN A 227 -32.85 7.27 -0.39
CA GLN A 227 -33.91 6.50 0.29
C GLN A 227 -35.25 7.26 0.35
N GLY A 228 -35.26 8.59 0.52
CA GLY A 228 -36.51 9.36 0.61
C GLY A 228 -37.34 9.31 -0.68
N LEU A 229 -36.69 9.56 -1.82
CA LEU A 229 -37.34 9.53 -3.14
C LEU A 229 -37.91 8.14 -3.53
N LEU A 230 -37.34 7.05 -3.01
CA LEU A 230 -37.88 5.70 -3.23
C LEU A 230 -39.06 5.40 -2.30
N SER A 231 -39.09 5.96 -1.09
CA SER A 231 -40.25 5.90 -0.21
C SER A 231 -41.42 6.72 -0.74
N ASP A 232 -41.17 7.93 -1.24
CA ASP A 232 -42.22 8.81 -1.78
C ASP A 232 -42.83 8.26 -3.08
N LEU A 233 -42.03 7.62 -3.93
CA LEU A 233 -42.53 6.89 -5.12
C LEU A 233 -43.28 5.59 -4.80
N ALA A 234 -43.08 5.02 -3.61
CA ALA A 234 -43.83 3.86 -3.13
C ALA A 234 -45.09 4.24 -2.31
N ALA A 235 -45.25 5.52 -1.98
CA ALA A 235 -46.36 6.06 -1.18
C ALA A 235 -47.36 6.91 -1.99
N ALA A 236 -47.12 7.10 -3.29
CA ALA A 236 -48.08 7.72 -4.20
C ALA A 236 -49.23 6.75 -4.52
N PRO A 237 -50.51 7.15 -4.33
CA PRO A 237 -51.69 6.30 -4.55
C PRO A 237 -52.08 6.11 -6.03
#